data_AF-A0A2X3EQI6-F1
#
_entry.id   AF-A0A2X3EQI6-F1
#
_cell.length_a   1.000
_cell.length_b   1.000
_cell.length_c   1.000
_cell.angle_alpha   90.00
_cell.angle_beta   90.00
_cell.angle_gamma   90.00
#
_symmetry.space_group_name_H-M   'P 1'
#
loop_
_entity.id
_entity.type
_entity.pdbx_description
1 polymer ?
#
loop_
_entity_poly.entity_id
_entity_poly.type
_entity_poly.pdbx_seq_one_letter_code
_entity_poly.pdbx_strand_id
1 'polypeptide(L)'
;MNAYLAVGNGSQNESLMSVIEYKGNPAEDARPIVLVGKGLTFDSGGISIKPAEGMDEMKYDMCGAAAVYGVMRMVAELQLPLNVIGRAGGL
;
A
#
# COMPACT_ATOMS: atom_id res chain seq x y z
N MET A 1 10.00 5.31 11.26
CA MET A 1 9.49 3.94 11.01
C MET A 1 10.67 3.04 10.66
N ASN A 2 11.52 2.70 11.64
CA ASN A 2 12.84 2.11 11.34
C ASN A 2 12.74 0.70 10.74
N ALA A 3 11.74 -0.10 11.14
CA ALA A 3 11.49 -1.41 10.54
C ALA A 3 11.16 -1.32 9.04
N TYR A 4 10.36 -0.31 8.64
CA TYR A 4 10.00 -0.08 7.24
C TYR A 4 11.23 0.32 6.40
N LEU A 5 12.02 1.26 6.92
CA LEU A 5 13.26 1.72 6.28
C LEU A 5 14.28 0.58 6.16
N ALA A 6 14.39 -0.30 7.16
CA ALA A 6 15.33 -1.42 7.13
C ALA A 6 15.05 -2.40 5.97
N VAL A 7 13.78 -2.60 5.59
CA VAL A 7 13.42 -3.45 4.45
C VAL A 7 13.84 -2.80 3.13
N GLY A 8 13.55 -1.50 2.93
CA GLY A 8 13.88 -0.79 1.69
C GLY A 8 15.34 -0.39 1.54
N ASN A 9 16.12 -0.34 2.62
CA ASN A 9 17.52 0.11 2.61
C ASN A 9 18.46 -0.73 1.71
N GLY A 10 18.06 -1.93 1.32
CA GLY A 10 18.81 -2.76 0.36
C GLY A 10 18.58 -2.39 -1.11
N SER A 11 17.62 -1.52 -1.41
CA SER A 11 17.25 -1.10 -2.77
C SER A 11 17.83 0.28 -3.10
N GLN A 12 18.04 0.55 -4.38
CA GLN A 12 18.30 1.91 -4.87
C GLN A 12 17.02 2.77 -4.92
N ASN A 13 15.85 2.14 -4.86
CA ASN A 13 14.56 2.83 -4.86
C ASN A 13 14.25 3.33 -3.44
N GLU A 14 13.83 4.59 -3.34
CA GLU A 14 13.43 5.19 -2.07
C GLU A 14 12.13 4.55 -1.54
N SER A 15 12.09 4.30 -0.23
CA SER A 15 10.89 3.85 0.46
C SER A 15 9.88 4.99 0.63
N LEU A 16 8.73 4.89 -0.02
CA LEU A 16 7.68 5.92 0.00
C LEU A 16 6.40 5.40 0.65
N MET A 17 5.70 6.25 1.41
CA MET A 17 4.39 5.92 1.99
C MET A 17 3.33 6.83 1.41
N SER A 18 2.45 6.28 0.57
CA SER A 18 1.30 7.04 0.06
C SER A 18 0.16 7.01 1.09
N VAL A 19 -0.46 8.18 1.31
CA VAL A 19 -1.66 8.34 2.12
C VAL A 19 -2.73 9.01 1.25
N ILE A 20 -3.83 8.31 1.01
CA ILE A 20 -4.96 8.77 0.21
C ILE A 20 -6.12 8.98 1.16
N GLU A 21 -6.62 10.22 1.26
CA GLU A 21 -7.75 10.56 2.13
C GLU A 21 -9.01 10.80 1.29
N TYR A 22 -10.08 10.07 1.62
CA TYR A 22 -11.42 10.28 1.10
C TYR A 22 -12.34 10.71 2.24
N LYS A 23 -12.96 11.89 2.10
CA LYS A 23 -13.86 12.49 3.09
C LYS A 23 -15.26 12.61 2.52
N GLY A 24 -16.02 11.51 2.56
CA GLY A 24 -17.39 11.45 2.03
C GLY A 24 -18.47 11.65 3.09
N ASN A 25 -18.16 11.52 4.38
CA ASN A 25 -19.16 11.66 5.43
C ASN A 25 -19.33 13.15 5.82
N PRO A 26 -20.56 13.68 5.89
CA PRO A 26 -20.81 15.07 6.24
C PRO A 26 -20.64 15.39 7.74
N ALA A 27 -20.63 14.37 8.61
CA ALA A 27 -20.46 14.58 10.05
C ALA A 27 -18.97 14.80 10.39
N GLU A 28 -18.69 15.85 11.18
CA GLU A 28 -17.32 16.22 11.56
C GLU A 28 -16.63 15.17 12.46
N ASP A 29 -17.39 14.39 13.21
CA ASP A 29 -16.91 13.35 14.14
C ASP A 29 -16.89 11.94 13.53
N ALA A 30 -17.25 11.81 12.25
CA ALA A 30 -17.27 10.53 11.56
C ALA A 30 -15.86 9.92 11.46
N ARG A 31 -15.64 8.84 12.22
CA ARG A 31 -14.36 8.13 12.25
C ARG A 31 -14.05 7.47 10.89
N PRO A 32 -12.82 7.59 10.37
CA PRO A 32 -12.45 6.98 9.11
C PRO A 32 -12.24 5.48 9.25
N ILE A 33 -12.51 4.74 8.17
CA ILE A 33 -12.00 3.39 7.96
C ILE A 33 -10.60 3.49 7.36
N VAL A 34 -9.62 2.81 7.95
CA VAL A 34 -8.24 2.82 7.43
C VAL A 34 -7.93 1.49 6.77
N LEU A 35 -7.55 1.54 5.49
CA LEU A 35 -7.09 0.40 4.71
C LEU A 35 -5.57 0.49 4.56
N VAL A 36 -4.84 -0.58 4.87
CA VAL A 36 -3.38 -0.63 4.79
C VAL A 36 -2.96 -1.74 3.84
N GLY A 37 -2.26 -1.37 2.77
CA GLY A 37 -1.80 -2.28 1.73
C GLY A 37 -0.27 -2.43 1.73
N LYS A 38 0.20 -3.68 1.68
CA LYS A 38 1.61 -4.01 1.41
C LYS A 38 1.96 -3.61 -0.03
N GLY A 39 3.04 -2.85 -0.21
CA GLY A 39 3.46 -2.32 -1.51
C GLY A 39 4.92 -2.64 -1.87
N LEU A 40 5.38 -3.87 -1.62
CA LEU A 40 6.69 -4.30 -2.12
C LEU A 40 6.64 -4.43 -3.64
N THR A 41 7.25 -3.49 -4.34
CA THR A 41 7.18 -3.43 -5.81
C THR A 41 7.90 -4.60 -6.47
N PHE A 42 8.90 -5.16 -5.79
CA PHE A 42 9.50 -6.45 -6.09
C PHE A 42 10.10 -7.04 -4.81
N ASP A 43 9.91 -8.35 -4.59
CA ASP A 43 10.49 -9.06 -3.44
C ASP A 43 11.47 -10.15 -3.90
N SER A 44 12.77 -9.86 -3.85
CA SER A 44 13.82 -10.86 -4.08
C SER A 44 14.06 -11.78 -2.89
N GLY A 45 13.49 -11.47 -1.71
CA GLY A 45 13.82 -12.06 -0.41
C GLY A 45 14.95 -11.35 0.35
N GLY A 46 15.70 -10.44 -0.30
CA GLY A 46 16.85 -9.76 0.30
C GLY A 46 18.05 -10.69 0.48
N ILE A 47 18.75 -10.61 1.63
CA ILE A 47 19.87 -11.52 1.95
C ILE A 47 19.41 -12.99 1.96
N SER A 48 18.18 -13.22 2.42
CA SER A 48 17.50 -14.51 2.34
C SER A 48 16.84 -14.68 0.98
N ILE A 49 17.67 -14.78 -0.06
CA ILE A 49 17.24 -14.74 -1.46
C ILE A 49 16.30 -15.90 -1.81
N LYS A 50 15.26 -15.60 -2.59
CA LYS A 50 14.35 -16.60 -3.15
C LYS A 50 15.01 -17.39 -4.28
N PRO A 51 14.54 -18.62 -4.60
CA PRO A 51 14.93 -19.33 -5.81
C PRO A 51 14.55 -18.58 -7.09
N ALA A 52 15.24 -18.88 -8.20
CA ALA A 52 14.98 -18.25 -9.49
C ALA A 52 13.60 -18.61 -10.08
N GLU A 53 13.12 -19.84 -9.83
CA GLU A 53 11.84 -20.32 -10.32
C GLU A 53 10.69 -19.49 -9.72
N GLY A 54 9.86 -18.89 -10.58
CA GLY A 54 8.71 -18.08 -10.18
C GLY A 54 9.04 -16.71 -9.57
N MET A 55 10.31 -16.28 -9.57
CA MET A 55 10.70 -14.99 -8.99
C MET A 55 10.05 -13.80 -9.72
N ASP A 56 9.70 -13.94 -11.00
CA ASP A 56 9.00 -12.91 -11.76
C ASP A 56 7.58 -12.61 -11.23
N GLU A 57 6.97 -13.54 -10.50
CA GLU A 57 5.69 -13.32 -9.82
C GLU A 57 5.82 -12.39 -8.61
N MET A 58 7.03 -12.16 -8.09
CA MET A 58 7.23 -11.29 -6.91
C MET A 58 7.01 -9.80 -7.22
N LYS A 59 6.79 -9.44 -8.48
CA LYS A 59 6.20 -8.15 -8.86
C LYS A 59 4.76 -7.97 -8.34
N TYR A 60 4.09 -9.06 -7.97
CA TYR A 60 2.75 -9.06 -7.38
C TYR A 60 2.77 -8.87 -5.85
N ASP A 61 3.94 -8.75 -5.23
CA ASP A 61 4.05 -8.58 -3.77
C ASP A 61 3.60 -7.18 -3.28
N MET A 62 3.15 -6.34 -4.21
CA MET A 62 2.47 -5.06 -4.01
C MET A 62 0.94 -5.13 -4.22
N CYS A 63 0.36 -6.29 -4.50
CA CYS A 63 -1.08 -6.43 -4.80
C CYS A 63 -1.98 -5.95 -3.64
N GLY A 64 -1.49 -5.96 -2.40
CA GLY A 64 -2.20 -5.35 -1.27
C GLY A 64 -2.37 -3.84 -1.43
N ALA A 65 -1.30 -3.12 -1.79
CA ALA A 65 -1.36 -1.70 -2.12
C ALA A 65 -2.21 -1.43 -3.37
N ALA A 66 -2.13 -2.29 -4.39
CA ALA A 66 -2.98 -2.19 -5.58
C ALA A 66 -4.46 -2.32 -5.24
N ALA A 67 -4.83 -3.27 -4.37
CA ALA A 67 -6.20 -3.45 -3.90
C ALA A 67 -6.69 -2.22 -3.12
N VAL A 68 -5.87 -1.65 -2.23
CA VAL A 68 -6.20 -0.40 -1.53
C VAL A 68 -6.44 0.73 -2.53
N TYR A 69 -5.54 0.92 -3.50
CA TYR A 69 -5.72 1.95 -4.53
C TYR A 69 -7.02 1.76 -5.32
N GLY A 70 -7.33 0.54 -5.73
CA GLY A 70 -8.59 0.21 -6.42
C GLY A 70 -9.83 0.51 -5.58
N VAL A 71 -9.82 0.18 -4.29
CA VAL A 71 -10.92 0.52 -3.36
C VAL A 71 -11.04 2.02 -3.17
N MET A 72 -9.93 2.74 -3.03
CA MET A 72 -9.93 4.21 -2.92
C MET A 72 -10.46 4.88 -4.20
N ARG A 73 -10.15 4.34 -5.38
CA ARG A 73 -10.72 4.78 -6.64
C ARG A 73 -12.23 4.56 -6.69
N MET A 74 -12.69 3.38 -6.26
CA MET A 74 -14.11 3.00 -6.25
C MET A 74 -14.93 3.84 -5.28
N VAL A 75 -14.47 4.03 -4.04
CA VAL A 75 -15.21 4.83 -3.04
C VAL A 75 -15.38 6.28 -3.49
N ALA A 76 -14.35 6.84 -4.15
CA ALA A 76 -14.43 8.17 -4.73
C ALA A 76 -15.40 8.25 -5.92
N GLU A 77 -15.44 7.22 -6.77
CA GLU A 77 -16.35 7.14 -7.92
C GLU A 77 -17.82 7.04 -7.51
N LEU A 78 -18.11 6.22 -6.50
CA LEU A 78 -19.46 6.02 -5.98
C LEU A 78 -19.92 7.12 -5.02
N GLN A 79 -19.02 8.04 -4.65
CA GLN A 79 -19.28 9.12 -3.70
C GLN A 79 -19.92 8.60 -2.39
N LEU A 80 -19.40 7.50 -1.84
CA LEU A 80 -20.01 6.88 -0.66
C LEU A 80 -19.97 7.83 0.55
N PRO A 81 -21.03 7.88 1.40
CA PRO A 81 -21.12 8.80 2.52
C PRO A 81 -20.30 8.35 3.75
N LEU A 82 -19.02 8.03 3.56
CA LEU A 82 -18.11 7.47 4.55
C LEU A 82 -16.69 8.04 4.39
N ASN A 83 -15.94 8.08 5.48
CA ASN A 83 -14.55 8.53 5.48
C ASN A 83 -13.62 7.32 5.34
N VAL A 84 -12.67 7.36 4.40
CA VAL A 84 -11.71 6.27 4.17
C VAL A 84 -10.31 6.84 4.01
N ILE A 85 -9.33 6.18 4.62
CA ILE A 85 -7.91 6.47 4.42
C ILE A 85 -7.24 5.23 3.87
N GLY A 86 -6.67 5.34 2.67
CA GLY A 86 -5.80 4.32 2.09
C GLY A 86 -4.34 4.61 2.42
N ARG A 87 -3.62 3.64 2.99
CA ARG A 87 -2.16 3.70 3.22
C ARG A 87 -1.48 2.59 2.42
N ALA A 88 -0.47 2.96 1.65
CA ALA A 88 0.32 2.01 0.87
C ALA A 88 1.81 2.28 1.06
N GLY A 89 2.53 1.29 1.59
CA GLY A 89 3.98 1.36 1.75
C GLY A 89 4.68 0.84 0.50
N GLY A 90 5.14 1.75 -0.35
CA GLY A 90 6.00 1.48 -1.50
C GLY A 90 7.45 1.24 -1.08
N LEU A 91 7.93 0.02 -1.33
CA LEU A 91 9.29 -0.43 -1.08
C LEU A 91 9.90 -1.01 -2.37
#